data_AF-A0A3D4M2L8-F1
#
_entry.id   AF-A0A3D4M2L8-F1
#
_cell.length_a   1.000
_cell.length_b   1.000
_cell.length_c   1.000
_cell.angle_alpha   90.00
_cell.angle_beta   90.00
_cell.angle_gamma   90.00
#
_symmetry.space_group_name_H-M   'P 1'
#
loop_
_entity.id
_entity.type
_entity.pdbx_description
1 polymer ?
#
loop_
_entity_poly.entity_id
_entity_poly.type
_entity_poly.pdbx_seq_one_letter_code
_entity_poly.pdbx_strand_id
1 'polypeptide(L)'
;MTTDTFHYFSIHDTSVKPYCLPDNFRKPEKWVEKENSRIEYELYGGVYNDTFDLQDALEVIDSARNFETICSAKSWCLKNYQTVFPHLVTRLSIKQKVGLENTADLIIMDRIGTGELEFYGHGGAIEEDIFTIAGRVSWILNELTGENFAVVHGNMSERQAQDFKKLWLAYINQLKH
;
A
#
# COMPACT_ATOMS: atom_id res chain seq x y z
N MET A 1 24.75 11.59 9.01
CA MET A 1 23.42 11.74 8.37
C MET A 1 23.59 11.40 6.91
N THR A 2 23.05 10.28 6.48
CA THR A 2 22.96 9.90 5.06
C THR A 2 21.81 10.69 4.44
N THR A 3 22.07 11.44 3.38
CA THR A 3 21.03 12.18 2.66
C THR A 3 20.16 11.19 1.89
N ASP A 4 18.85 11.44 1.83
CA ASP A 4 17.95 10.68 0.97
C ASP A 4 18.33 10.88 -0.51
N THR A 5 18.80 9.81 -1.15
CA THR A 5 19.21 9.78 -2.56
C THR A 5 18.27 8.95 -3.43
N PHE A 6 17.09 8.58 -2.93
CA PHE A 6 16.17 7.76 -3.71
C PHE A 6 15.64 8.53 -4.92
N HIS A 7 15.48 7.82 -6.03
CA HIS A 7 14.87 8.38 -7.23
C HIS A 7 13.35 8.38 -7.08
N TYR A 8 12.72 9.52 -7.37
CA TYR A 8 11.28 9.74 -7.30
C TYR A 8 10.73 10.05 -8.68
N PHE A 9 9.58 9.47 -9.01
CA PHE A 9 8.99 9.58 -10.34
C PHE A 9 7.46 9.47 -10.28
N SER A 10 6.82 9.91 -11.37
CA SER A 10 5.40 9.69 -11.61
C SER A 10 5.21 9.40 -13.09
N ILE A 11 4.70 8.21 -13.39
CA ILE A 11 4.37 7.82 -14.76
C ILE A 11 2.86 7.92 -14.91
N HIS A 12 2.40 8.78 -15.80
CA HIS A 12 0.98 8.89 -16.12
C HIS A 12 0.51 7.63 -16.81
N ASP A 13 -0.28 6.84 -16.10
CA ASP A 13 -0.82 5.58 -16.59
C ASP A 13 -2.29 5.71 -16.94
N THR A 14 -2.56 5.89 -18.24
CA THR A 14 -3.94 6.03 -18.78
C THR A 14 -4.59 4.70 -19.11
N SER A 15 -3.91 3.57 -18.87
CA SER A 15 -4.30 2.27 -19.44
C SER A 15 -5.27 1.44 -18.59
N VAL A 16 -5.71 1.95 -17.44
CA VAL A 16 -6.53 1.14 -16.52
C VAL A 16 -8.00 1.18 -16.93
N LYS A 17 -8.49 0.01 -17.34
CA LYS A 17 -9.91 -0.28 -17.44
C LYS A 17 -10.48 -0.47 -16.03
N PRO A 18 -11.68 0.04 -15.75
CA PRO A 18 -12.44 -0.42 -14.60
C PRO A 18 -12.55 -1.94 -14.71
N TYR A 19 -12.19 -2.65 -13.64
CA TYR A 19 -12.47 -4.07 -13.54
C TYR A 19 -13.35 -4.29 -12.32
N CYS A 20 -14.29 -5.21 -12.45
CA CYS A 20 -15.04 -5.75 -11.33
C CYS A 20 -14.55 -7.18 -11.10
N LEU A 21 -14.48 -7.58 -9.83
CA LEU A 21 -14.38 -9.00 -9.50
C LEU A 21 -15.67 -9.69 -9.95
N PRO A 22 -15.61 -10.97 -10.36
CA PRO A 22 -16.80 -11.69 -10.81
C PRO A 22 -17.83 -11.84 -9.68
N ASP A 23 -19.11 -11.97 -10.02
CA ASP A 23 -20.21 -12.07 -9.03
C ASP A 23 -20.06 -13.25 -8.06
N ASN A 24 -19.34 -14.30 -8.49
CA ASN A 24 -19.04 -15.50 -7.69
C ASN A 24 -17.59 -15.50 -7.16
N PHE A 25 -16.96 -14.34 -7.04
CA PHE A 25 -15.59 -14.22 -6.55
C PHE A 25 -15.42 -14.93 -5.19
N ARG A 26 -14.46 -15.85 -5.14
CA ARG A 26 -13.99 -16.46 -3.90
C ARG A 26 -12.59 -15.95 -3.62
N LYS A 27 -12.39 -15.44 -2.41
CA LYS A 27 -11.06 -15.05 -1.94
C LYS A 27 -10.12 -16.26 -2.07
N PRO A 28 -8.93 -16.10 -2.67
CA PRO A 28 -7.88 -17.12 -2.64
C PRO A 28 -7.52 -17.51 -1.21
N GLU A 29 -6.96 -18.71 -1.03
CA GLU A 29 -6.54 -19.22 0.29
C GLU A 29 -5.64 -18.23 1.02
N LYS A 30 -4.60 -17.70 0.36
CA LYS A 30 -3.70 -16.68 0.92
C LYS A 30 -4.42 -15.42 1.39
N TRP A 31 -5.46 -14.96 0.70
CA TRP A 31 -6.24 -13.80 1.16
C TRP A 31 -6.93 -14.11 2.48
N VAL A 32 -7.54 -15.29 2.57
CA VAL A 32 -8.28 -15.73 3.76
C VAL A 32 -7.31 -15.94 4.92
N GLU A 33 -6.16 -16.58 4.67
CA GLU A 33 -5.08 -16.73 5.66
C GLU A 33 -4.59 -15.37 6.16
N LYS A 34 -4.30 -14.45 5.23
CA LYS A 34 -3.84 -13.11 5.58
C LYS A 34 -4.89 -12.36 6.40
N GLU A 35 -6.16 -12.38 5.97
CA GLU A 35 -7.29 -11.78 6.69
C GLU A 35 -7.43 -12.36 8.12
N ASN A 36 -7.30 -13.67 8.28
CA ASN A 36 -7.37 -14.34 9.59
C ASN A 36 -6.12 -14.09 10.45
N SER A 37 -4.96 -13.87 9.83
CA SER A 37 -3.69 -13.62 10.54
C SER A 37 -3.57 -12.22 11.12
N ARG A 38 -4.52 -11.32 10.79
CA ARG A 38 -4.62 -9.98 11.38
C ARG A 38 -5.07 -10.11 12.85
N ILE A 39 -4.14 -10.52 13.70
CA ILE A 39 -4.26 -10.46 15.17
C ILE A 39 -4.40 -8.97 15.53
N GLU A 40 -5.26 -8.65 16.50
CA GLU A 40 -5.66 -7.32 17.04
C GLU A 40 -4.59 -6.22 17.19
N TYR A 41 -3.31 -6.48 16.94
CA TYR A 41 -2.24 -5.49 16.86
C TYR A 41 -2.37 -4.50 15.68
N GLU A 42 -3.36 -4.69 14.81
CA GLU A 42 -3.76 -3.72 13.77
C GLU A 42 -4.84 -2.72 14.23
N LEU A 43 -4.87 -2.34 15.51
CA LEU A 43 -5.73 -1.27 16.05
C LEU A 43 -5.22 0.17 15.75
N TYR A 44 -4.17 0.32 14.94
CA TYR A 44 -3.94 1.59 14.26
C TYR A 44 -4.84 1.60 13.03
N GLY A 45 -5.82 2.49 12.97
CA GLY A 45 -6.76 2.60 11.86
C GLY A 45 -8.02 1.76 12.03
N GLY A 46 -9.16 2.35 11.69
CA GLY A 46 -10.48 1.76 11.97
C GLY A 46 -11.52 2.79 12.42
N VAL A 47 -11.07 4.03 12.65
CA VAL A 47 -11.94 5.18 12.84
C VAL A 47 -11.91 5.98 11.54
N TYR A 48 -12.92 5.75 10.73
CA TYR A 48 -13.33 6.63 9.64
C TYR A 48 -14.84 6.77 9.75
N ASN A 49 -15.37 7.93 9.37
CA ASN A 49 -16.79 8.22 9.49
C ASN A 49 -17.60 7.39 8.47
N ASP A 50 -18.91 7.28 8.68
CA ASP A 50 -19.81 6.54 7.77
C ASP A 50 -19.88 7.15 6.36
N THR A 51 -19.44 8.40 6.22
CA THR A 51 -19.35 9.11 4.94
C THR A 51 -18.03 8.90 4.20
N PHE A 52 -17.07 8.18 4.82
CA PHE A 52 -15.73 8.00 4.25
C PHE A 52 -15.81 7.11 3.02
N ASP A 53 -15.39 7.64 1.89
CA ASP A 53 -15.58 7.01 0.59
C ASP A 53 -14.26 6.70 -0.14
N LEU A 54 -14.38 6.30 -1.40
CA LEU A 54 -13.24 6.00 -2.25
C LEU A 54 -12.31 7.20 -2.41
N GLN A 55 -12.87 8.39 -2.63
CA GLN A 55 -12.08 9.59 -2.85
C GLN A 55 -11.29 9.94 -1.60
N ASP A 56 -11.93 9.87 -0.42
CA ASP A 56 -11.26 10.10 0.86
C ASP A 56 -10.08 9.11 1.07
N ALA A 57 -10.31 7.82 0.79
CA ALA A 57 -9.28 6.80 0.92
C ALA A 57 -8.06 7.09 0.03
N LEU A 58 -8.33 7.46 -1.23
CA LEU A 58 -7.29 7.76 -2.20
C LEU A 58 -6.53 9.04 -1.87
N GLU A 59 -7.21 10.09 -1.40
CA GLU A 59 -6.58 11.33 -0.96
C GLU A 59 -5.65 11.10 0.23
N VAL A 60 -6.07 10.28 1.21
CA VAL A 60 -5.23 9.90 2.35
C VAL A 60 -3.98 9.15 1.87
N ILE A 61 -4.14 8.17 0.98
CA ILE A 61 -3.01 7.42 0.42
C ILE A 61 -2.02 8.37 -0.28
N ASP A 62 -2.53 9.32 -1.06
CA ASP A 62 -1.71 10.19 -1.90
C ASP A 62 -1.03 11.33 -1.12
N SER A 63 -1.56 11.73 0.05
CA SER A 63 -1.14 12.99 0.68
C SER A 63 -0.98 12.99 2.21
N ALA A 64 -1.62 12.06 2.94
CA ALA A 64 -1.59 12.11 4.40
C ALA A 64 -0.17 11.87 4.91
N ARG A 65 0.19 12.52 6.03
CA ARG A 65 1.48 12.30 6.71
C ARG A 65 1.31 11.55 8.02
N ASN A 66 0.16 11.68 8.67
CA ASN A 66 -0.13 10.98 9.91
C ASN A 66 -0.31 9.47 9.64
N PHE A 67 0.50 8.64 10.32
CA PHE A 67 0.48 7.19 10.14
C PHE A 67 -0.87 6.54 10.49
N GLU A 68 -1.51 6.95 11.57
CA GLU A 68 -2.82 6.43 11.98
C GLU A 68 -3.91 6.72 10.92
N THR A 69 -3.87 7.91 10.32
CA THR A 69 -4.78 8.25 9.21
C THR A 69 -4.59 7.33 8.01
N ILE A 70 -3.32 7.04 7.63
CA ILE A 70 -3.00 6.10 6.55
C ILE A 70 -3.51 4.70 6.89
N CYS A 71 -3.37 4.27 8.14
CA CYS A 71 -3.93 2.99 8.58
C CYS A 71 -5.47 2.95 8.49
N SER A 72 -6.17 4.04 8.80
CA SER A 72 -7.63 4.12 8.60
C SER A 72 -8.00 3.95 7.12
N ALA A 73 -7.27 4.60 6.21
CA ALA A 73 -7.49 4.39 4.76
C ALA A 73 -7.17 2.96 4.33
N LYS A 74 -6.09 2.33 4.85
CA LYS A 74 -5.82 0.89 4.65
C LYS A 74 -7.04 0.08 5.06
N SER A 75 -7.52 0.23 6.29
CA SER A 75 -8.66 -0.52 6.82
C SER A 75 -9.91 -0.36 5.95
N TRP A 76 -10.18 0.85 5.44
CA TRP A 76 -11.27 1.06 4.50
C TRP A 76 -11.05 0.33 3.17
N CYS A 77 -9.83 0.40 2.61
CA CYS A 77 -9.47 -0.30 1.37
C CYS A 77 -9.63 -1.82 1.49
N LEU A 78 -9.25 -2.39 2.64
CA LEU A 78 -9.37 -3.82 2.91
C LEU A 78 -10.84 -4.28 2.92
N LYS A 79 -11.77 -3.45 3.41
CA LYS A 79 -13.21 -3.75 3.40
C LYS A 79 -13.86 -3.51 2.03
N ASN A 80 -13.34 -2.54 1.25
CA ASN A 80 -13.90 -2.10 -0.03
C ASN A 80 -13.03 -2.52 -1.23
N TYR A 81 -12.39 -3.67 -1.12
CA TYR A 81 -11.37 -4.15 -2.07
C TYR A 81 -11.87 -4.20 -3.53
N GLN A 82 -13.14 -4.55 -3.75
CA GLN A 82 -13.71 -4.64 -5.11
C GLN A 82 -13.63 -3.29 -5.85
N THR A 83 -13.85 -2.19 -5.14
CA THR A 83 -13.87 -0.84 -5.70
C THR A 83 -12.47 -0.25 -5.79
N VAL A 84 -11.65 -0.40 -4.75
CA VAL A 84 -10.39 0.37 -4.61
C VAL A 84 -9.22 -0.24 -5.37
N PHE A 85 -9.20 -1.55 -5.57
CA PHE A 85 -8.02 -2.26 -6.09
C PHE A 85 -7.54 -1.77 -7.47
N PRO A 86 -8.39 -1.46 -8.48
CA PRO A 86 -7.93 -0.83 -9.71
C PRO A 86 -7.19 0.49 -9.48
N HIS A 87 -7.65 1.30 -8.52
CA HIS A 87 -7.08 2.60 -8.17
C HIS A 87 -5.78 2.49 -7.36
N LEU A 88 -5.59 1.38 -6.63
CA LEU A 88 -4.32 1.05 -6.00
C LEU A 88 -3.30 0.69 -7.09
N VAL A 89 -3.64 -0.23 -7.99
CA VAL A 89 -2.70 -0.71 -9.03
C VAL A 89 -2.18 0.41 -9.94
N THR A 90 -2.98 1.44 -10.25
CA THR A 90 -2.51 2.62 -11.01
C THR A 90 -1.43 3.40 -10.28
N ARG A 91 -1.53 3.51 -8.95
CA ARG A 91 -0.66 4.32 -8.10
C ARG A 91 0.71 3.70 -7.84
N LEU A 92 0.91 2.42 -8.16
CA LEU A 92 2.24 1.79 -8.13
C LEU A 92 3.27 2.51 -9.02
N SER A 93 2.80 3.24 -10.03
CA SER A 93 3.65 4.03 -10.93
C SER A 93 3.92 5.46 -10.43
N ILE A 94 3.47 5.79 -9.22
CA ILE A 94 3.64 7.10 -8.58
C ILE A 94 4.54 6.92 -7.36
N LYS A 95 5.85 6.99 -7.56
CA LYS A 95 6.84 6.98 -6.48
C LYS A 95 7.20 8.41 -6.11
N GLN A 96 6.24 9.13 -5.53
CA GLN A 96 6.46 10.46 -4.96
C GLN A 96 6.59 10.35 -3.44
N LYS A 97 7.53 11.09 -2.85
CA LYS A 97 7.71 11.16 -1.40
C LYS A 97 6.67 12.09 -0.79
N VAL A 98 5.93 11.58 0.20
CA VAL A 98 4.97 12.34 1.01
C VAL A 98 5.54 12.55 2.42
N GLY A 99 6.25 11.54 2.92
CA GLY A 99 6.75 11.49 4.30
C GLY A 99 5.79 10.80 5.25
N LEU A 100 6.18 10.70 6.52
CA LEU A 100 5.38 10.12 7.58
C LEU A 100 5.63 10.84 8.90
N GLU A 101 4.59 10.97 9.70
CA GLU A 101 4.54 11.59 11.02
C GLU A 101 3.74 10.71 11.97
N ASN A 102 3.97 10.88 13.27
CA ASN A 102 3.33 10.07 14.32
C ASN A 102 3.51 8.57 14.06
N THR A 103 4.74 8.18 13.72
CA THR A 103 5.09 6.84 13.23
C THR A 103 5.09 5.79 14.33
N ALA A 104 4.79 6.15 15.59
CA ALA A 104 5.03 5.30 16.76
C ALA A 104 6.46 4.70 16.67
N ASP A 105 6.61 3.41 16.98
CA ASP A 105 7.87 2.69 16.87
C ASP A 105 8.02 1.97 15.51
N LEU A 106 7.57 2.58 14.41
CA LEU A 106 7.61 1.92 13.10
C LEU A 106 9.05 1.68 12.62
N ILE A 107 9.31 0.48 12.11
CA ILE A 107 10.59 0.06 11.56
C ILE A 107 10.45 -0.07 10.05
N ILE A 108 11.07 0.87 9.32
CA ILE A 108 11.26 0.79 7.86
C ILE A 108 12.76 0.96 7.59
N MET A 109 13.42 -0.13 7.19
CA MET A 109 14.89 -0.16 7.09
C MET A 109 15.44 0.88 6.12
N ASP A 110 14.77 1.11 4.99
CA ASP A 110 15.17 2.14 4.02
C ASP A 110 15.18 3.54 4.66
N ARG A 111 14.20 3.84 5.52
CA ARG A 111 14.05 5.16 6.16
C ARG A 111 14.88 5.33 7.41
N ILE A 112 15.20 4.24 8.11
CA ILE A 112 16.28 4.23 9.12
C ILE A 112 17.62 4.50 8.43
N GLY A 113 17.86 3.89 7.27
CA GLY A 113 19.07 4.07 6.47
C GLY A 113 19.27 5.51 5.96
N THR A 114 18.19 6.25 5.68
CA THR A 114 18.22 7.68 5.34
C THR A 114 18.17 8.62 6.55
N GLY A 115 18.04 8.08 7.77
CA GLY A 115 17.92 8.87 9.00
C GLY A 115 16.59 9.61 9.17
N GLU A 116 15.56 9.21 8.42
CA GLU A 116 14.21 9.78 8.53
C GLU A 116 13.33 9.08 9.56
N LEU A 117 13.71 7.87 9.94
CA LEU A 117 13.18 7.17 11.11
C LEU A 117 14.31 6.86 12.08
N GLU A 118 14.02 7.03 13.37
CA GLU A 118 14.87 6.53 14.43
C GLU A 118 14.54 5.06 14.70
N PHE A 119 15.54 4.27 15.10
CA PHE A 119 15.36 2.87 15.47
C PHE A 119 15.50 2.70 16.99
N TYR A 120 14.39 2.35 17.65
CA TYR A 120 14.34 2.19 19.12
C TYR A 120 14.51 0.74 19.60
N GLY A 121 14.71 -0.23 18.70
CA GLY A 121 14.92 -1.64 19.05
C GLY A 121 13.65 -2.49 19.21
N HIS A 122 12.47 -1.89 19.09
CA HIS A 122 11.17 -2.56 19.10
C HIS A 122 10.19 -1.84 18.16
N GLY A 123 9.07 -2.51 17.84
CA GLY A 123 7.94 -1.93 17.12
C GLY A 123 7.49 -2.72 15.90
N GLY A 124 6.59 -2.13 15.11
CA GLY A 124 6.02 -2.76 13.92
C GLY A 124 6.94 -2.61 12.71
N ALA A 125 7.32 -3.73 12.09
CA ALA A 125 8.12 -3.70 10.86
C ALA A 125 7.22 -3.64 9.63
N ILE A 126 7.49 -2.68 8.74
CA ILE A 126 6.89 -2.60 7.40
C ILE A 126 8.03 -2.64 6.39
N GLU A 127 7.92 -3.57 5.44
CA GLU A 127 8.95 -3.81 4.44
C GLU A 127 8.91 -2.74 3.33
N GLU A 128 7.71 -2.27 3.00
CA GLU A 128 7.48 -1.25 2.00
C GLU A 128 7.90 0.16 2.47
N ASP A 129 8.38 0.96 1.53
CA ASP A 129 8.67 2.38 1.71
C ASP A 129 7.39 3.24 1.71
N ILE A 130 6.58 3.13 2.77
CA ILE A 130 5.29 3.84 2.90
C ILE A 130 5.42 5.37 3.07
N PHE A 131 6.64 5.91 3.05
CA PHE A 131 6.87 7.34 2.86
C PHE A 131 6.52 7.79 1.43
N THR A 132 6.34 6.84 0.51
CA THR A 132 5.94 7.09 -0.87
C THR A 132 4.53 6.58 -1.17
N ILE A 133 3.87 7.19 -2.17
CA ILE A 133 2.54 6.75 -2.62
C ILE A 133 2.58 5.29 -3.09
N ALA A 134 3.51 4.93 -3.97
CA ALA A 134 3.68 3.55 -4.44
C ALA A 134 3.95 2.56 -3.28
N GLY A 135 4.72 2.95 -2.26
CA GLY A 135 4.98 2.12 -1.08
C GLY A 135 3.72 1.85 -0.26
N ARG A 136 2.91 2.87 0.01
CA ARG A 136 1.62 2.71 0.70
C ARG A 136 0.70 1.75 -0.04
N VAL A 137 0.64 1.90 -1.35
CA VAL A 137 -0.20 1.09 -2.23
C VAL A 137 0.26 -0.37 -2.24
N SER A 138 1.56 -0.60 -2.38
CA SER A 138 2.18 -1.92 -2.29
C SER A 138 1.85 -2.60 -0.97
N TRP A 139 2.02 -1.88 0.15
CA TRP A 139 1.67 -2.35 1.48
C TRP A 139 0.19 -2.74 1.58
N ILE A 140 -0.73 -1.88 1.14
CA ILE A 140 -2.17 -2.16 1.18
C ILE A 140 -2.53 -3.38 0.33
N LEU A 141 -1.95 -3.52 -0.86
CA LEU A 141 -2.21 -4.67 -1.74
C LEU A 141 -1.67 -5.98 -1.14
N ASN A 142 -0.46 -5.96 -0.58
CA ASN A 142 0.14 -7.12 0.08
C ASN A 142 -0.64 -7.49 1.36
N GLU A 143 -1.06 -6.50 2.14
CA GLU A 143 -1.91 -6.71 3.32
C GLU A 143 -3.29 -7.25 2.96
N LEU A 144 -3.88 -6.78 1.86
CA LEU A 144 -5.16 -7.28 1.35
C LEU A 144 -5.06 -8.74 0.94
N THR A 145 -3.97 -9.09 0.26
CA THR A 145 -3.91 -10.34 -0.51
C THR A 145 -3.10 -11.45 0.14
N GLY A 146 -2.20 -11.11 1.06
CA GLY A 146 -1.17 -12.03 1.54
C GLY A 146 -0.06 -12.30 0.51
N GLU A 147 -0.07 -11.62 -0.63
CA GLU A 147 1.01 -11.71 -1.61
C GLU A 147 2.16 -10.76 -1.26
N ASN A 148 3.34 -11.04 -1.82
CA ASN A 148 4.56 -10.26 -1.60
C ASN A 148 5.44 -10.16 -2.86
N PHE A 149 4.87 -10.42 -4.06
CA PHE A 149 5.63 -10.37 -5.31
C PHE A 149 5.92 -8.93 -5.79
N ALA A 150 5.34 -7.92 -5.15
CA ALA A 150 5.47 -6.52 -5.50
C ALA A 150 5.64 -5.65 -4.25
N VAL A 151 6.77 -5.82 -3.56
CA VAL A 151 7.19 -5.01 -2.40
C VAL A 151 7.96 -3.79 -2.90
N VAL A 152 7.48 -2.59 -2.57
CA VAL A 152 8.06 -1.32 -3.03
C VAL A 152 9.06 -0.80 -2.00
N HIS A 153 10.34 -0.81 -2.37
CA HIS A 153 11.43 -0.22 -1.59
C HIS A 153 11.82 1.17 -2.11
N GLY A 154 12.62 1.90 -1.33
CA GLY A 154 13.12 3.24 -1.67
C GLY A 154 13.93 3.27 -2.97
N ASN A 155 14.62 2.19 -3.32
CA ASN A 155 15.40 2.08 -4.56
C ASN A 155 14.60 1.57 -5.79
N MET A 156 13.28 1.42 -5.69
CA MET A 156 12.44 0.99 -6.81
C MET A 156 12.62 1.92 -8.03
N SER A 157 12.82 1.31 -9.20
CA SER A 157 12.91 1.99 -10.50
C SER A 157 11.56 2.08 -11.23
N GLU A 158 11.49 2.96 -12.23
CA GLU A 158 10.33 3.07 -13.15
C GLU A 158 9.98 1.74 -13.84
N ARG A 159 10.99 0.97 -14.24
CA ARG A 159 10.81 -0.35 -14.87
C ARG A 159 10.17 -1.34 -13.89
N GLN A 160 10.65 -1.38 -12.65
CA GLN A 160 10.06 -2.24 -11.63
C GLN A 160 8.61 -1.86 -11.33
N ALA A 161 8.28 -0.56 -11.30
CA ALA A 161 6.89 -0.12 -11.13
C ALA A 161 5.97 -0.66 -12.24
N GLN A 162 6.42 -0.61 -13.50
CA GLN A 162 5.68 -1.20 -14.62
C GLN A 162 5.53 -2.72 -14.50
N ASP A 163 6.57 -3.42 -14.03
CA ASP A 163 6.54 -4.87 -13.87
C ASP A 163 5.63 -5.30 -12.70
N PHE A 164 5.66 -4.58 -11.57
CA PHE A 164 4.72 -4.79 -10.45
C PHE A 164 3.28 -4.59 -10.88
N LYS A 165 3.00 -3.54 -11.67
CA LYS A 165 1.67 -3.33 -12.24
C LYS A 165 1.22 -4.52 -13.09
N LYS A 166 2.08 -5.06 -13.96
CA LYS A 166 1.76 -6.24 -14.78
C LYS A 166 1.48 -7.46 -13.92
N LEU A 167 2.26 -7.69 -12.86
CA LEU A 167 2.04 -8.80 -11.93
C LEU A 167 0.66 -8.71 -11.27
N TRP A 168 0.28 -7.53 -10.77
CA TRP A 168 -1.06 -7.32 -10.20
C TRP A 168 -2.18 -7.51 -11.21
N LEU A 169 -2.03 -6.99 -12.44
CA LEU A 169 -3.03 -7.18 -13.48
C LEU A 169 -3.16 -8.67 -13.88
N ALA A 170 -2.05 -9.40 -13.97
CA ALA A 170 -2.05 -10.82 -14.24
C ALA A 170 -2.74 -11.60 -13.10
N TYR A 171 -2.41 -11.26 -11.85
CA TYR A 171 -3.03 -11.83 -10.66
C TYR A 171 -4.55 -11.63 -10.67
N ILE A 172 -5.03 -10.40 -10.86
CA ILE A 172 -6.48 -10.11 -10.94
C ILE A 172 -7.16 -10.89 -12.07
N ASN A 173 -6.52 -11.00 -13.23
CA ASN A 173 -7.12 -11.71 -14.37
C ASN A 173 -7.24 -13.22 -14.11
N GLN A 174 -6.36 -13.80 -13.30
CA GLN A 174 -6.49 -15.20 -12.87
C GLN A 174 -7.68 -15.40 -11.92
N LEU A 175 -8.10 -14.37 -11.18
CA LEU A 175 -9.25 -14.42 -10.27
C LEU A 175 -10.62 -14.32 -10.98
N LYS A 176 -10.63 -14.05 -12.29
CA LYS A 176 -11.86 -13.93 -13.10
C LYS A 176 -12.38 -15.27 -13.63
N HIS A 177 -11.63 -16.35 -13.42
CA HIS A 177 -11.89 -17.69 -13.94
C HIS A 177 -11.92 -18.71 -12.80
#